data_AF-A0A834LYI0-F1
#
_entry.id   AF-A0A834LYI0-F1
#
_cell.length_a   1.000
_cell.length_b   1.000
_cell.length_c   1.000
_cell.angle_alpha   90.00
_cell.angle_beta   90.00
_cell.angle_gamma   90.00
#
_symmetry.space_group_name_H-M   'P 1'
#
loop_
_entity.id
_entity.type
_entity.pdbx_description
1 polymer ?
#
loop_
_entity_poly.entity_id
_entity_poly.type
_entity_poly.pdbx_seq_one_letter_code
_entity_poly.pdbx_strand_id
1 'polypeptide(L)'
;SVFNTKKFQSSNNYTIIIDILAILAQLSACVVWPLTQNRPILYLIPASVLLISLGWWENFFPEKIVTYFLNQKNQPKTDLSKNMYFTYSIVSIMKCMLFLSTTLLYFYLADGKCIFLFTEFLEAFSEHPITITEVQFQLGDNAEYLNSAISTGVIYQNYNDTLFNIVIFLINVTATYICYAFGKFACKIMIQIAGFALPINLTVPILLTLLISLCGPYIEDKCVYFDAYSPAYLFFNVPPSKDMIGFLVDEYAWIWLLWLVSQIWITQHIWTNRNFVLSSTEELFIKPMYDAFFIDQSVALNRRNIKEAPKGGQDIELDKYDDSITRIYASATMWHETRSEMMDFLISVLRMDEDQAARRIVKQYLQYPVESYYEWETHIFFDDAFVRKSSNDNDPNLNPYVMDLLDTVPEAASEVHKTKVRIKPPEIFPTPYGGRLVWTLPGKTKMIAHLKDKAKIRAKKRWSQVMYMYYLLGHRLMENDDFSPEEVKERSRNTYIMALDGDIDFQPDAVHLLVQCMKRNPSLGAACGRIHPV
;
A
#
# COMPACT_ATOMS: atom_id res chain seq x y z
N SER A 1 -18.85 -8.54 9.04
CA SER A 1 -19.32 -9.07 7.78
C SER A 1 -18.85 -10.52 7.59
N VAL A 2 -19.59 -11.36 6.86
CA VAL A 2 -19.27 -12.70 6.36
C VAL A 2 -18.05 -12.62 5.43
N PHE A 3 -17.90 -11.48 4.75
CA PHE A 3 -16.67 -11.06 4.07
C PHE A 3 -15.49 -10.79 5.04
N ASN A 4 -15.72 -10.84 6.36
CA ASN A 4 -14.75 -10.72 7.44
C ASN A 4 -14.41 -12.10 8.06
N THR A 5 -13.88 -12.99 7.22
CA THR A 5 -13.57 -14.44 7.42
C THR A 5 -12.76 -14.92 8.64
N LYS A 6 -12.58 -14.16 9.72
CA LYS A 6 -12.17 -14.73 11.03
C LYS A 6 -13.22 -14.61 12.12
N LYS A 7 -14.31 -13.85 11.89
CA LYS A 7 -15.37 -13.68 12.89
C LYS A 7 -16.45 -14.77 12.86
N PHE A 8 -16.20 -15.96 12.31
CA PHE A 8 -17.17 -17.05 12.40
C PHE A 8 -17.36 -17.56 13.85
N GLN A 9 -16.48 -17.17 14.79
CA GLN A 9 -16.58 -17.52 16.21
C GLN A 9 -17.08 -16.38 17.13
N SER A 10 -17.17 -15.13 16.68
CA SER A 10 -17.75 -14.02 17.48
C SER A 10 -18.41 -12.93 16.62
N SER A 11 -19.09 -13.34 15.56
CA SER A 11 -19.91 -12.47 14.74
C SER A 11 -21.27 -12.28 15.42
N ASN A 12 -21.60 -11.05 15.82
CA ASN A 12 -22.98 -10.66 16.13
C ASN A 12 -23.88 -11.07 14.96
N ASN A 13 -24.95 -11.82 15.23
CA ASN A 13 -25.93 -12.28 14.24
C ASN A 13 -26.39 -11.16 13.28
N TYR A 14 -26.48 -9.92 13.79
CA TYR A 14 -26.77 -8.72 13.01
C TYR A 14 -25.84 -8.50 11.80
N THR A 15 -24.54 -8.76 11.94
CA THR A 15 -23.60 -8.53 10.83
C THR A 15 -23.85 -9.49 9.68
N ILE A 16 -24.12 -10.77 9.97
CA ILE A 16 -24.43 -11.80 8.98
C ILE A 16 -25.71 -11.44 8.21
N ILE A 17 -26.73 -10.93 8.92
CA ILE A 17 -27.98 -10.50 8.29
C ILE A 17 -27.71 -9.38 7.27
N ILE A 18 -26.91 -8.37 7.65
CA ILE A 18 -26.57 -7.26 6.75
C ILE A 18 -25.77 -7.77 5.53
N ASP A 19 -24.89 -8.75 5.70
CA ASP A 19 -24.15 -9.34 4.58
C ASP A 19 -25.06 -10.07 3.60
N ILE A 20 -26.00 -10.87 4.10
CA ILE A 20 -26.98 -11.57 3.27
C ILE A 20 -27.83 -10.54 2.51
N LEU A 21 -28.29 -9.49 3.20
CA LEU A 21 -29.06 -8.41 2.58
C LEU A 21 -28.26 -7.68 1.50
N ALA A 22 -26.97 -7.40 1.74
CA ALA A 22 -26.09 -6.78 0.74
C ALA A 22 -25.93 -7.69 -0.50
N ILE A 23 -25.66 -8.98 -0.30
CA ILE A 23 -25.56 -9.93 -1.42
C ILE A 23 -26.87 -10.00 -2.22
N LEU A 24 -28.01 -10.10 -1.53
CA LEU A 24 -29.33 -10.13 -2.16
C LEU A 24 -29.62 -8.84 -2.93
N ALA A 25 -29.22 -7.68 -2.40
CA ALA A 25 -29.36 -6.40 -3.08
C ALA A 25 -28.55 -6.38 -4.40
N GLN A 26 -27.30 -6.87 -4.41
CA GLN A 26 -26.52 -6.97 -5.66
C GLN A 26 -27.10 -8.01 -6.63
N LEU A 27 -27.55 -9.16 -6.14
CA LEU A 27 -28.16 -10.19 -6.97
C LEU A 27 -29.47 -9.73 -7.59
N SER A 28 -30.22 -8.84 -6.93
CA SER A 28 -31.46 -8.29 -7.47
C SER A 28 -31.25 -7.62 -8.83
N ALA A 29 -30.12 -6.93 -9.03
CA ALA A 29 -29.78 -6.29 -10.30
C ALA A 29 -29.73 -7.30 -11.47
N CYS A 30 -29.24 -8.51 -11.20
CA CYS A 30 -29.10 -9.56 -12.22
C CYS A 30 -30.43 -10.19 -12.63
N VAL A 31 -31.45 -10.12 -11.77
CA VAL A 31 -32.71 -10.84 -11.93
C VAL A 31 -33.86 -9.89 -12.31
N VAL A 32 -33.88 -8.66 -11.78
CA VAL A 32 -34.94 -7.68 -12.04
C VAL A 32 -35.04 -7.33 -13.52
N TRP A 33 -33.90 -7.08 -14.19
CA TRP A 33 -33.90 -6.69 -15.61
C TRP A 33 -34.39 -7.81 -16.58
N PRO A 34 -33.94 -9.07 -16.46
CA PRO A 34 -34.51 -10.16 -17.24
C PRO A 34 -36.01 -10.39 -16.99
N LEU A 35 -36.46 -10.24 -15.74
CA LEU A 35 -37.86 -10.44 -15.37
C LEU A 35 -38.80 -9.38 -15.96
N THR A 36 -38.37 -8.13 -16.09
CA THR A 36 -39.22 -7.04 -16.61
C THR A 36 -39.36 -7.05 -18.13
N GLN A 37 -38.32 -7.44 -18.86
CA GLN A 37 -38.28 -7.36 -20.33
C GLN A 37 -38.67 -8.67 -21.05
N ASN A 38 -38.83 -9.78 -20.31
CA ASN A 38 -39.29 -11.09 -20.81
C ASN A 38 -38.54 -11.62 -22.06
N ARG A 39 -37.23 -11.32 -22.17
CA ARG A 39 -36.36 -11.82 -23.26
C ARG A 39 -35.44 -12.94 -22.74
N PRO A 40 -35.43 -14.13 -23.36
CA PRO A 40 -34.67 -15.28 -22.86
C PRO A 40 -33.15 -15.04 -22.85
N ILE A 41 -32.64 -14.20 -23.75
CA ILE A 41 -31.20 -13.88 -23.82
C ILE A 41 -30.68 -13.15 -22.58
N LEU A 42 -31.56 -12.44 -21.86
CA LEU A 42 -31.19 -11.68 -20.65
C LEU A 42 -30.84 -12.60 -19.48
N TYR A 43 -31.29 -13.86 -19.47
CA TYR A 43 -30.94 -14.84 -18.44
C TYR A 43 -29.47 -15.30 -18.52
N LEU A 44 -28.73 -14.94 -19.58
CA LEU A 44 -27.27 -15.14 -19.63
C LEU A 44 -26.51 -14.15 -18.74
N ILE A 45 -27.14 -13.04 -18.30
CA ILE A 45 -26.51 -12.02 -17.47
C ILE A 45 -26.12 -12.60 -16.09
N PRO A 46 -27.03 -13.23 -15.31
CA PRO A 46 -26.66 -13.88 -14.05
C PRO A 46 -25.51 -14.88 -14.17
N ALA A 47 -25.53 -15.72 -15.22
CA ALA A 47 -24.50 -16.72 -15.45
C ALA A 47 -23.13 -16.08 -15.73
N SER A 48 -23.11 -15.04 -16.58
CA SER A 48 -21.89 -14.28 -16.91
C SER A 48 -21.31 -13.59 -15.68
N VAL A 49 -22.14 -12.91 -14.88
CA VAL A 49 -21.70 -12.20 -13.66
C VAL A 49 -21.11 -13.18 -12.64
N LEU A 50 -21.73 -14.36 -12.47
CA LEU A 50 -21.21 -15.39 -11.60
C LEU A 50 -19.81 -15.85 -12.04
N LEU A 51 -19.63 -16.14 -13.33
CA LEU A 51 -18.34 -16.55 -13.89
C LEU A 51 -17.26 -15.47 -13.75
N ILE A 52 -17.60 -14.20 -13.98
CA ILE A 52 -16.69 -13.07 -13.79
C ILE A 52 -16.29 -12.96 -12.30
N SER A 53 -17.24 -13.15 -11.38
CA SER A 53 -17.01 -13.03 -9.94
C SER A 53 -15.97 -14.02 -9.41
N LEU A 54 -15.87 -15.22 -10.00
CA LEU A 54 -14.90 -16.27 -9.62
C LEU A 54 -13.46 -15.73 -9.60
N GLY A 55 -13.17 -14.73 -10.43
CA GLY A 55 -11.87 -14.09 -10.50
C GLY A 55 -11.43 -13.40 -9.20
N TRP A 56 -12.35 -13.00 -8.31
CA TRP A 56 -12.02 -12.29 -7.06
C TRP A 56 -12.34 -13.09 -5.80
N TRP A 57 -12.86 -14.30 -5.94
CA TRP A 57 -13.22 -15.16 -4.81
C TRP A 57 -12.03 -15.41 -3.87
N GLU A 58 -10.81 -15.53 -4.40
CA GLU A 58 -9.59 -15.67 -3.59
C GLU A 58 -9.45 -14.60 -2.48
N ASN A 59 -9.96 -13.38 -2.71
CA ASN A 59 -9.92 -12.31 -1.70
C ASN A 59 -10.90 -12.49 -0.53
N PHE A 60 -12.02 -13.15 -0.80
CA PHE A 60 -13.15 -13.20 0.11
C PHE A 60 -13.34 -14.56 0.77
N PHE A 61 -12.79 -15.65 0.20
CA PHE A 61 -12.83 -16.97 0.83
C PHE A 61 -11.72 -17.16 1.87
N PRO A 62 -12.01 -17.79 3.02
CA PRO A 62 -10.98 -18.16 3.99
C PRO A 62 -9.99 -19.16 3.39
N GLU A 63 -8.69 -19.00 3.69
CA GLU A 63 -7.62 -19.87 3.16
C GLU A 63 -7.84 -21.36 3.41
N LYS A 64 -8.54 -21.72 4.49
CA LYS A 64 -8.92 -23.10 4.83
C LYS A 64 -9.89 -23.74 3.82
N ILE A 65 -10.79 -22.94 3.24
CA ILE A 65 -11.75 -23.42 2.24
C ILE A 65 -11.05 -23.59 0.89
N VAL A 66 -10.19 -22.64 0.53
CA VAL A 66 -9.40 -22.68 -0.70
C VAL A 66 -8.42 -23.87 -0.71
N THR A 67 -7.75 -24.15 0.41
CA THR A 67 -6.87 -25.33 0.55
C THR A 67 -7.62 -26.66 0.50
N TYR A 68 -8.88 -26.70 0.97
CA TYR A 68 -9.75 -27.86 0.82
C TYR A 68 -10.12 -28.12 -0.66
N PHE A 69 -10.46 -27.07 -1.41
CA PHE A 69 -10.80 -27.21 -2.84
C PHE A 69 -9.58 -27.51 -3.72
N LEU A 70 -8.41 -26.94 -3.41
CA LEU A 70 -7.20 -27.10 -4.22
C LEU A 70 -6.35 -28.31 -3.84
N ASN A 71 -6.71 -29.07 -2.80
CA ASN A 71 -5.98 -30.26 -2.32
C ASN A 71 -4.45 -30.05 -2.20
N GLN A 72 -4.00 -28.80 -2.04
CA GLN A 72 -2.59 -28.43 -2.05
C GLN A 72 -2.11 -28.31 -0.61
N LYS A 73 -1.51 -29.39 -0.13
CA LYS A 73 -0.90 -29.48 1.20
C LYS A 73 0.28 -28.49 1.26
N ASN A 74 0.19 -27.47 2.12
CA ASN A 74 1.31 -26.71 2.69
C ASN A 74 2.47 -26.34 1.73
N GLN A 75 2.21 -25.71 0.59
CA GLN A 75 3.27 -24.92 -0.05
C GLN A 75 3.27 -23.49 0.54
N PRO A 76 4.43 -22.96 0.95
CA PRO A 76 4.50 -21.58 1.41
C PRO A 76 4.19 -20.66 0.21
N LYS A 77 3.09 -19.89 0.30
CA LYS A 77 2.68 -18.87 -0.69
C LYS A 77 3.78 -17.85 -1.03
N THR A 78 4.88 -17.83 -0.27
CA THR A 78 6.04 -16.95 -0.46
C THR A 78 6.70 -17.14 -1.83
N ASP A 79 6.76 -18.36 -2.37
CA ASP A 79 7.44 -18.60 -3.65
C ASP A 79 6.56 -18.35 -4.89
N LEU A 80 5.23 -18.51 -4.77
CA LEU A 80 4.30 -18.17 -5.85
C LEU A 80 4.18 -16.64 -6.04
N SER A 81 4.38 -15.87 -4.97
CA SER A 81 4.32 -14.40 -5.02
C SER A 81 5.41 -13.80 -5.91
N LYS A 82 6.64 -14.33 -5.82
CA LYS A 82 7.83 -13.79 -6.52
C LYS A 82 7.72 -13.85 -8.04
N ASN A 83 6.93 -14.78 -8.60
CA ASN A 83 6.79 -14.96 -10.05
C ASN A 83 5.41 -14.59 -10.59
N MET A 84 4.56 -13.97 -9.78
CA MET A 84 3.17 -13.71 -10.12
C MET A 84 3.02 -12.86 -11.39
N TYR A 85 3.85 -11.84 -11.56
CA TYR A 85 3.88 -11.01 -12.77
C TYR A 85 4.11 -11.84 -14.05
N PHE A 86 5.06 -12.79 -14.01
CA PHE A 86 5.36 -13.65 -15.14
C PHE A 86 4.22 -14.62 -15.46
N THR A 87 3.63 -15.24 -14.43
CA THR A 87 2.47 -16.12 -14.60
C THR A 87 1.28 -15.37 -15.23
N TYR A 88 0.99 -14.15 -14.77
CA TYR A 88 -0.12 -13.37 -15.32
C TYR A 88 0.11 -12.91 -16.77
N SER A 89 1.36 -12.69 -17.19
CA SER A 89 1.68 -12.42 -18.60
C SER A 89 1.32 -13.60 -19.50
N ILE A 90 1.64 -14.83 -19.09
CA ILE A 90 1.26 -16.05 -19.82
C ILE A 90 -0.26 -16.23 -19.83
N VAL A 91 -0.91 -16.05 -18.68
CA VAL A 91 -2.37 -16.15 -18.55
C VAL A 91 -3.08 -15.15 -19.46
N SER A 92 -2.53 -13.93 -19.61
CA SER A 92 -3.10 -12.92 -20.52
C SER A 92 -3.10 -13.39 -21.98
N ILE A 93 -2.00 -14.00 -22.44
CA ILE A 93 -1.92 -14.55 -23.81
C ILE A 93 -2.93 -15.69 -23.98
N MET A 94 -3.03 -16.58 -22.99
CA MET A 94 -4.02 -17.66 -23.02
C MET A 94 -5.46 -17.16 -23.07
N LYS A 95 -5.78 -16.08 -22.33
CA LYS A 95 -7.10 -15.44 -22.38
C LYS A 95 -7.41 -14.90 -23.77
N CYS A 96 -6.45 -14.22 -24.42
CA CYS A 96 -6.63 -13.74 -25.79
C CYS A 96 -6.88 -14.88 -26.77
N MET A 97 -6.12 -15.98 -26.67
CA MET A 97 -6.30 -17.15 -27.52
C MET A 97 -7.65 -17.85 -27.30
N LEU A 98 -8.08 -17.96 -26.04
CA LEU A 98 -9.38 -18.55 -25.69
C LEU A 98 -10.54 -17.67 -26.18
N PHE A 99 -10.44 -16.35 -26.02
CA PHE A 99 -11.43 -15.41 -26.53
C PHE A 99 -11.52 -15.46 -28.06
N LEU A 100 -10.39 -15.48 -28.76
CA LEU A 100 -10.36 -15.65 -30.22
C LEU A 100 -10.98 -16.99 -30.64
N SER A 101 -10.60 -18.09 -29.99
CA SER A 101 -11.11 -19.43 -30.30
C SER A 101 -12.63 -19.55 -30.09
N THR A 102 -13.14 -19.01 -28.98
CA THR A 102 -14.58 -19.00 -28.68
C THR A 102 -15.36 -18.13 -29.66
N THR A 103 -14.80 -16.99 -30.06
CA THR A 103 -15.39 -16.11 -31.09
C THR A 103 -15.46 -16.82 -32.45
N LEU A 104 -14.36 -17.46 -32.89
CA LEU A 104 -14.33 -18.22 -34.15
C LEU A 104 -15.31 -19.41 -34.14
N LEU A 105 -15.40 -20.11 -33.00
CA LEU A 105 -16.36 -21.20 -32.82
C LEU A 105 -17.80 -20.69 -32.91
N TYR A 106 -18.10 -19.56 -32.28
CA TYR A 106 -19.44 -18.96 -32.33
C TYR A 106 -19.86 -18.64 -33.77
N PHE A 107 -19.02 -17.91 -34.53
CA PHE A 107 -19.34 -17.57 -35.92
C PHE A 107 -19.43 -18.80 -36.82
N TYR A 108 -18.59 -19.81 -36.58
CA TYR A 108 -18.69 -21.07 -37.30
C TYR A 108 -20.02 -21.79 -37.02
N LEU A 109 -20.50 -21.80 -35.77
CA LEU A 109 -21.76 -22.43 -35.39
C LEU A 109 -22.99 -21.63 -35.83
N ALA A 110 -22.91 -20.29 -35.83
CA ALA A 110 -24.02 -19.42 -36.20
C ALA A 110 -24.19 -19.30 -37.72
N ASP A 111 -23.09 -19.01 -38.45
CA ASP A 111 -23.14 -18.59 -39.85
C ASP A 111 -22.45 -19.60 -40.80
N GLY A 112 -21.81 -20.65 -40.27
CA GLY A 112 -21.12 -21.68 -41.05
C GLY A 112 -19.81 -21.22 -41.71
N LYS A 113 -19.46 -19.93 -41.59
CA LYS A 113 -18.23 -19.32 -42.14
C LYS A 113 -17.60 -18.41 -41.10
N CYS A 114 -16.30 -18.55 -40.85
CA CYS A 114 -15.54 -17.68 -39.94
C CYS A 114 -14.36 -16.96 -40.63
N ILE A 115 -14.08 -17.32 -41.89
CA ILE A 115 -12.94 -16.80 -42.66
C ILE A 115 -13.11 -15.30 -42.98
N PHE A 116 -14.35 -14.81 -43.03
CA PHE A 116 -14.66 -13.40 -43.31
C PHE A 116 -13.97 -12.44 -42.31
N LEU A 117 -13.82 -12.85 -41.04
CA LEU A 117 -13.12 -12.07 -40.01
C LEU A 117 -11.66 -11.74 -40.38
N PHE A 118 -11.02 -12.57 -41.21
CA PHE A 118 -9.65 -12.36 -41.67
C PHE A 118 -9.60 -11.71 -43.04
N THR A 119 -10.54 -12.04 -43.94
CA THR A 119 -10.54 -11.50 -45.31
C THR A 119 -11.05 -10.06 -45.38
N GLU A 120 -12.05 -9.73 -44.58
CA GLU A 120 -12.67 -8.40 -44.51
C GLU A 120 -12.08 -7.56 -43.37
N PHE A 121 -10.96 -7.98 -42.76
CA PHE A 121 -10.37 -7.28 -41.63
C PHE A 121 -10.04 -5.82 -41.95
N LEU A 122 -9.38 -5.56 -43.08
CA LEU A 122 -9.02 -4.20 -43.48
C LEU A 122 -10.25 -3.37 -43.88
N GLU A 123 -11.26 -4.02 -44.43
CA GLU A 123 -12.53 -3.38 -44.81
C GLU A 123 -13.39 -3.06 -43.58
N ALA A 124 -13.30 -3.86 -42.51
CA ALA A 124 -13.97 -3.57 -41.25
C ALA A 124 -13.47 -2.27 -40.60
N PHE A 125 -12.21 -1.89 -40.84
CA PHE A 125 -11.62 -0.64 -40.35
C PHE A 125 -11.68 0.52 -41.37
N SER A 126 -12.36 0.36 -42.51
CA SER A 126 -12.56 1.44 -43.48
C SER A 126 -13.77 2.31 -43.14
N GLU A 127 -13.95 3.40 -43.90
CA GLU A 127 -15.10 4.29 -43.77
C GLU A 127 -16.38 3.60 -44.25
N HIS A 128 -17.38 3.51 -43.37
CA HIS A 128 -18.68 2.93 -43.69
C HIS A 128 -19.74 4.03 -43.85
N PRO A 129 -20.59 3.96 -44.89
CA PRO A 129 -21.67 4.92 -45.09
C PRO A 129 -22.81 4.67 -44.09
N ILE A 130 -23.17 5.71 -43.35
CA ILE A 130 -24.33 5.78 -42.46
C ILE A 130 -25.47 6.45 -43.21
N THR A 131 -26.55 5.71 -43.44
CA THR A 131 -27.77 6.23 -44.07
C THR A 131 -28.65 6.95 -43.04
N ILE A 132 -28.72 8.27 -43.17
CA ILE A 132 -29.58 9.13 -42.37
C ILE A 132 -30.87 9.36 -43.16
N THR A 133 -31.99 8.86 -42.62
CA THR A 133 -33.32 9.09 -43.19
C THR A 133 -33.98 10.26 -42.48
N GLU A 134 -34.37 11.29 -43.22
CA GLU A 134 -35.21 12.34 -42.68
C GLU A 134 -36.62 11.80 -42.41
N VAL A 135 -37.14 12.12 -41.22
CA VAL A 135 -38.48 11.73 -40.79
C VAL A 135 -39.27 12.98 -40.40
N GLN A 136 -40.50 13.11 -40.87
CA GLN A 136 -41.42 14.19 -40.49
C GLN A 136 -42.50 13.67 -39.55
N PHE A 137 -42.83 14.47 -38.53
CA PHE A 137 -43.91 14.18 -37.58
C PHE A 137 -45.22 14.79 -38.09
N GLN A 138 -46.29 14.00 -38.07
CA GLN A 138 -47.63 14.48 -38.45
C GLN A 138 -48.25 15.23 -37.26
N LEU A 139 -48.68 16.49 -37.46
CA LEU A 139 -49.38 17.27 -36.43
C LEU A 139 -50.76 16.64 -36.14
N GLY A 140 -50.81 15.83 -35.09
CA GLY A 140 -52.02 15.35 -34.43
C GLY A 140 -51.68 15.11 -32.96
N ASP A 141 -52.59 15.51 -32.07
CA ASP A 141 -52.39 15.90 -30.66
C ASP A 141 -51.77 14.89 -29.67
N ASN A 142 -51.04 13.85 -30.11
CA ASN A 142 -50.26 12.94 -29.26
C ASN A 142 -49.06 12.29 -30.01
N ALA A 143 -48.46 12.98 -30.99
CA ALA A 143 -47.38 12.44 -31.82
C ALA A 143 -45.98 12.71 -31.24
N GLU A 144 -45.61 12.05 -30.14
CA GLU A 144 -44.24 12.13 -29.56
C GLU A 144 -43.47 10.80 -29.59
N TYR A 145 -43.82 9.89 -30.49
CA TYR A 145 -43.07 8.66 -30.69
C TYR A 145 -42.45 8.64 -32.09
N LEU A 146 -41.17 8.27 -32.19
CA LEU A 146 -40.47 7.95 -33.45
C LEU A 146 -41.27 6.97 -34.34
N ASN A 147 -42.16 6.18 -33.74
CA ASN A 147 -43.04 5.23 -34.41
C ASN A 147 -44.15 5.87 -35.25
N SER A 148 -44.45 7.17 -35.07
CA SER A 148 -45.42 7.92 -35.89
C SER A 148 -44.75 8.79 -36.96
N ALA A 149 -43.42 8.72 -37.09
CA ALA A 149 -42.69 9.50 -38.06
C ALA A 149 -42.67 8.77 -39.41
N ILE A 150 -43.10 9.45 -40.48
CA ILE A 150 -43.09 8.91 -41.84
C ILE A 150 -41.81 9.40 -42.50
N SER A 151 -41.06 8.48 -43.12
CA SER A 151 -39.85 8.83 -43.88
C SER A 151 -40.22 9.76 -45.04
N THR A 152 -39.52 10.89 -45.14
CA THR A 152 -39.68 11.83 -46.27
C THR A 152 -39.09 11.28 -47.57
N GLY A 153 -38.41 10.12 -47.52
CA GLY A 153 -37.72 9.50 -48.64
C GLY A 153 -36.36 10.13 -48.97
N VAL A 154 -35.96 11.18 -48.25
CA VAL A 154 -34.64 11.82 -48.40
C VAL A 154 -33.61 11.05 -47.57
N ILE A 155 -32.58 10.53 -48.26
CA ILE A 155 -31.49 9.77 -47.66
C ILE A 155 -30.22 10.63 -47.75
N TYR A 156 -29.66 11.01 -46.61
CA TYR A 156 -28.32 11.58 -46.52
C TYR A 156 -27.33 10.47 -46.17
N GLN A 157 -26.18 10.43 -46.86
CA GLN A 157 -25.10 9.52 -46.50
C GLN A 157 -24.03 10.32 -45.77
N ASN A 158 -23.78 9.95 -44.52
CA ASN A 158 -22.64 10.45 -43.74
C ASN A 158 -21.62 9.33 -43.59
N TYR A 159 -20.33 9.63 -43.58
CA TYR A 159 -19.29 8.61 -43.42
C TYR A 159 -18.83 8.57 -41.96
N ASN A 160 -18.63 7.36 -41.45
CA ASN A 160 -17.99 7.19 -40.14
C ASN A 160 -16.52 7.60 -40.22
N ASP A 161 -16.01 8.29 -39.20
CA ASP A 161 -14.59 8.60 -39.08
C ASP A 161 -13.92 7.55 -38.20
N THR A 162 -13.06 6.75 -38.84
CA THR A 162 -12.33 5.63 -38.25
C THR A 162 -11.38 6.04 -37.12
N LEU A 163 -10.96 7.31 -37.07
CA LEU A 163 -10.09 7.85 -36.04
C LEU A 163 -10.75 7.82 -34.66
N PHE A 164 -12.06 8.03 -34.57
CA PHE A 164 -12.77 8.07 -33.29
C PHE A 164 -12.67 6.76 -32.51
N ASN A 165 -12.70 5.61 -33.19
CA ASN A 165 -12.56 4.31 -32.54
C ASN A 165 -11.19 4.17 -31.84
N ILE A 166 -10.12 4.63 -32.51
CA ILE A 166 -8.77 4.63 -31.95
C ILE A 166 -8.68 5.61 -30.78
N VAL A 167 -9.25 6.81 -30.92
CA VAL A 167 -9.26 7.83 -29.87
C VAL A 167 -9.98 7.32 -28.63
N ILE A 168 -11.18 6.74 -28.77
CA ILE A 168 -11.95 6.16 -27.65
C ILE A 168 -11.16 5.04 -26.97
N PHE A 169 -10.51 4.17 -27.75
CA PHE A 169 -9.67 3.11 -27.21
C PHE A 169 -8.49 3.68 -26.40
N LEU A 170 -7.79 4.68 -26.92
CA LEU A 170 -6.67 5.34 -26.24
C LEU A 170 -7.12 6.08 -24.97
N ILE A 171 -8.27 6.75 -25.01
CA ILE A 171 -8.88 7.40 -23.84
C ILE A 171 -9.15 6.35 -22.76
N ASN A 172 -9.73 5.21 -23.11
CA ASN A 172 -9.98 4.14 -22.14
C ASN A 172 -8.67 3.64 -21.52
N VAL A 173 -7.69 3.24 -22.34
CA VAL A 173 -6.38 2.73 -21.87
C VAL A 173 -5.67 3.72 -20.94
N THR A 174 -5.64 5.00 -21.33
CA THR A 174 -4.98 6.04 -20.53
C THR A 174 -5.73 6.32 -19.23
N ALA A 175 -7.05 6.48 -19.27
CA ALA A 175 -7.87 6.73 -18.09
C ALA A 175 -7.79 5.57 -17.07
N THR A 176 -7.89 4.32 -17.54
CA THR A 176 -7.81 3.15 -16.63
C THR A 176 -6.43 2.99 -16.03
N TYR A 177 -5.37 3.27 -16.80
CA TYR A 177 -4.00 3.22 -16.29
C TYR A 177 -3.76 4.30 -15.23
N ILE A 178 -4.21 5.54 -15.49
CA ILE A 178 -4.13 6.66 -14.53
C ILE A 178 -4.86 6.30 -13.24
N CYS A 179 -6.09 5.78 -13.31
CA CYS A 179 -6.85 5.34 -12.14
C CYS A 179 -6.10 4.29 -11.33
N TYR A 180 -5.56 3.25 -11.97
CA TYR A 180 -4.78 2.22 -11.30
C TYR A 180 -3.49 2.77 -10.68
N ALA A 181 -2.75 3.61 -11.40
CA ALA A 181 -1.48 4.18 -10.95
C ALA A 181 -1.66 5.06 -9.71
N PHE A 182 -2.63 5.99 -9.74
CA PHE A 182 -2.92 6.86 -8.60
C PHE A 182 -3.55 6.09 -7.44
N GLY A 183 -4.44 5.13 -7.70
CA GLY A 183 -5.01 4.30 -6.65
C GLY A 183 -3.96 3.47 -5.90
N LYS A 184 -3.01 2.89 -6.65
CA LYS A 184 -1.85 2.19 -6.09
C LYS A 184 -0.94 3.12 -5.29
N PHE A 185 -0.67 4.31 -5.81
CA PHE A 185 0.14 5.31 -5.11
C PHE A 185 -0.51 5.73 -3.79
N ALA A 186 -1.80 6.06 -3.81
CA ALA A 186 -2.58 6.44 -2.63
C ALA A 186 -2.55 5.37 -1.54
N CYS A 187 -2.65 4.08 -1.93
CA CYS A 187 -2.53 2.97 -0.99
C CYS A 187 -1.13 2.82 -0.39
N LYS A 188 -0.06 3.13 -1.14
CA LYS A 188 1.33 3.04 -0.66
C LYS A 188 1.70 4.13 0.36
N ILE A 189 1.14 5.33 0.22
CA ILE A 189 1.41 6.48 1.10
C ILE A 189 0.39 6.65 2.22
N MET A 190 -0.52 5.68 2.40
CA MET A 190 -1.52 5.63 3.48
C MET A 190 -2.68 6.65 3.40
N ILE A 191 -2.90 7.30 2.26
CA ILE A 191 -4.05 8.21 2.06
C ILE A 191 -5.30 7.52 1.47
N GLN A 192 -5.40 6.20 1.63
CA GLN A 192 -6.39 5.36 0.95
C GLN A 192 -7.86 5.79 1.13
N ILE A 193 -8.25 6.40 2.26
CA ILE A 193 -9.65 6.79 2.47
C ILE A 193 -10.04 7.87 1.47
N ALA A 194 -9.25 8.96 1.40
CA ALA A 194 -9.51 10.09 0.52
C ALA A 194 -9.06 9.85 -0.93
N GLY A 195 -7.94 9.15 -1.12
CA GLY A 195 -7.31 8.97 -2.44
C GLY A 195 -7.65 7.67 -3.17
N PHE A 196 -8.42 6.76 -2.57
CA PHE A 196 -8.76 5.46 -3.16
C PHE A 196 -10.22 5.06 -2.89
N ALA A 197 -10.60 4.87 -1.63
CA ALA A 197 -11.91 4.33 -1.26
C ALA A 197 -13.07 5.25 -1.67
N LEU A 198 -12.95 6.55 -1.38
CA LEU A 198 -13.96 7.54 -1.70
C LEU A 198 -14.11 7.77 -3.22
N PRO A 199 -13.04 8.02 -4.00
CA PRO A 199 -13.15 8.19 -5.45
C PRO A 199 -13.75 6.98 -6.17
N ILE A 200 -13.35 5.76 -5.77
CA ILE A 200 -13.85 4.52 -6.38
C ILE A 200 -15.35 4.36 -6.14
N ASN A 201 -15.84 4.61 -4.91
CA ASN A 201 -17.28 4.51 -4.62
C ASN A 201 -18.10 5.66 -5.23
N LEU A 202 -17.50 6.83 -5.46
CA LEU A 202 -18.17 7.97 -6.11
C LEU A 202 -18.20 7.88 -7.64
N THR A 203 -17.48 6.95 -8.25
CA THR A 203 -17.38 6.83 -9.72
C THR A 203 -18.77 6.64 -10.36
N VAL A 204 -19.59 5.72 -9.83
CA VAL A 204 -20.93 5.44 -10.35
C VAL A 204 -21.91 6.62 -10.14
N PRO A 205 -22.04 7.21 -8.92
CA PRO A 205 -22.86 8.40 -8.73
C PRO A 205 -22.50 9.54 -9.68
N ILE A 206 -21.21 9.86 -9.80
CA ILE A 206 -20.75 10.96 -10.65
C ILE A 206 -21.08 10.66 -12.12
N LEU A 207 -20.80 9.45 -12.59
CA LEU A 207 -21.13 9.04 -13.96
C LEU A 207 -22.63 9.17 -14.25
N LEU A 208 -23.49 8.66 -13.37
CA LEU A 208 -24.94 8.73 -13.55
C LEU A 208 -25.44 10.18 -13.54
N THR A 209 -24.98 11.01 -12.61
CA THR A 209 -25.37 12.44 -12.57
C THR A 209 -24.91 13.20 -13.82
N LEU A 210 -23.71 12.89 -14.32
CA LEU A 210 -23.20 13.48 -15.55
C LEU A 210 -24.04 13.07 -16.76
N LEU A 211 -24.33 11.77 -16.92
CA LEU A 211 -25.15 11.27 -18.03
C LEU A 211 -26.55 11.88 -18.01
N ILE A 212 -27.20 11.93 -16.84
CA ILE A 212 -28.53 12.57 -16.70
C ILE A 212 -28.46 14.06 -17.03
N SER A 213 -27.40 14.76 -16.60
CA SER A 213 -27.22 16.18 -16.90
C SER A 213 -27.03 16.47 -18.39
N LEU A 214 -26.51 15.51 -19.17
CA LEU A 214 -26.34 15.64 -20.62
C LEU A 214 -27.66 15.41 -21.39
N CYS A 215 -28.61 14.67 -20.81
CA CYS A 215 -29.90 14.40 -21.45
C CYS A 215 -30.75 15.66 -21.64
N GLY A 216 -30.76 16.58 -20.67
CA GLY A 216 -31.62 17.77 -20.70
C GLY A 216 -31.38 18.67 -21.93
N PRO A 217 -30.14 19.20 -22.11
CA PRO A 217 -29.82 20.01 -23.28
C PRO A 217 -30.00 19.26 -24.60
N TYR A 218 -29.77 17.95 -24.63
CA TYR A 218 -29.99 17.12 -25.81
C TYR A 218 -31.47 16.98 -26.22
N ILE A 219 -32.38 16.93 -25.24
CA ILE A 219 -33.82 16.87 -25.50
C ILE A 219 -34.32 18.22 -26.06
N GLU A 220 -33.79 19.33 -25.54
CA GLU A 220 -34.14 20.68 -26.01
C GLU A 220 -33.60 20.95 -27.42
N ASP A 221 -32.34 20.60 -27.67
CA ASP A 221 -31.72 20.70 -28.98
C ASP A 221 -30.83 19.47 -29.26
N LYS A 222 -31.26 18.70 -30.25
CA LYS A 222 -30.57 17.46 -30.66
C LYS A 222 -29.17 17.72 -31.19
N CYS A 223 -28.85 18.94 -31.65
CA CYS A 223 -27.57 19.26 -32.28
C CYS A 223 -26.52 19.84 -31.30
N VAL A 224 -26.87 20.09 -30.03
CA VAL A 224 -26.03 20.81 -29.03
C VAL A 224 -24.60 20.26 -28.91
N TYR A 225 -24.44 18.94 -28.99
CA TYR A 225 -23.15 18.27 -28.78
C TYR A 225 -22.41 17.93 -30.08
N PHE A 226 -23.02 18.17 -31.24
CA PHE A 226 -22.58 17.58 -32.51
C PHE A 226 -21.70 18.48 -33.38
N ASP A 227 -21.83 19.79 -33.24
CA ASP A 227 -21.09 20.73 -34.10
C ASP A 227 -19.62 20.96 -33.67
N ALA A 228 -19.21 20.55 -32.44
CA ALA A 228 -17.88 20.87 -31.91
C ALA A 228 -17.08 19.71 -31.29
N TYR A 229 -17.72 18.62 -30.82
CA TYR A 229 -17.05 17.64 -29.95
C TYR A 229 -17.22 16.16 -30.33
N SER A 230 -18.35 15.76 -30.92
CA SER A 230 -18.58 14.36 -31.29
C SER A 230 -19.64 14.23 -32.38
N PRO A 231 -19.49 13.32 -33.35
CA PRO A 231 -20.54 13.03 -34.31
C PRO A 231 -21.77 12.40 -33.65
N ALA A 232 -22.95 12.67 -34.21
CA ALA A 232 -24.25 12.28 -33.64
C ALA A 232 -24.41 10.78 -33.36
N TYR A 233 -23.71 9.92 -34.11
CA TYR A 233 -23.77 8.47 -33.97
C TYR A 233 -23.01 7.92 -32.75
N LEU A 234 -22.20 8.72 -32.06
CA LEU A 234 -21.47 8.31 -30.84
C LEU A 234 -22.20 8.65 -29.54
N PHE A 235 -23.31 9.39 -29.62
CA PHE A 235 -24.07 9.76 -28.43
C PHE A 235 -24.92 8.58 -27.92
N PHE A 236 -25.15 8.54 -26.61
CA PHE A 236 -25.94 7.48 -26.00
C PHE A 236 -27.44 7.71 -26.24
N ASN A 237 -28.22 6.62 -26.26
CA ASN A 237 -29.66 6.72 -26.44
C ASN A 237 -30.31 7.33 -25.19
N VAL A 238 -30.99 8.46 -25.37
CA VAL A 238 -31.67 9.18 -24.28
C VAL A 238 -33.06 8.58 -24.04
N PRO A 239 -33.47 8.36 -22.78
CA PRO A 239 -34.80 7.87 -22.45
C PRO A 239 -35.88 8.86 -22.89
N PRO A 240 -37.10 8.39 -23.23
CA PRO A 240 -38.20 9.23 -23.72
C PRO A 240 -38.80 10.14 -22.64
N SER A 241 -38.48 9.93 -21.35
CA SER A 241 -38.97 10.74 -20.24
C SER A 241 -38.39 12.16 -20.29
N LYS A 242 -39.26 13.16 -20.43
CA LYS A 242 -38.87 14.59 -20.45
C LYS A 242 -38.49 15.14 -19.07
N ASP A 243 -39.02 14.54 -18.00
CA ASP A 243 -38.82 15.02 -16.63
C ASP A 243 -37.84 14.15 -15.83
N MET A 244 -36.92 14.79 -15.10
CA MET A 244 -35.95 14.11 -14.22
C MET A 244 -36.64 13.28 -13.12
N ILE A 245 -37.77 13.76 -12.60
CA ILE A 245 -38.56 13.05 -11.58
C ILE A 245 -39.25 11.84 -12.19
N GLY A 246 -39.77 11.96 -13.42
CA GLY A 246 -40.31 10.84 -14.18
C GLY A 246 -39.24 9.77 -14.42
N PHE A 247 -38.03 10.15 -14.83
CA PHE A 247 -36.92 9.21 -14.97
C PHE A 247 -36.56 8.48 -13.65
N LEU A 248 -36.60 9.18 -12.52
CA LEU A 248 -36.31 8.56 -11.22
C LEU A 248 -37.37 7.56 -10.77
N VAL A 249 -38.64 7.84 -11.05
CA VAL A 249 -39.79 7.08 -10.54
C VAL A 249 -40.27 6.03 -11.55
N ASP A 250 -40.49 6.41 -12.80
CA ASP A 250 -41.10 5.58 -13.84
C ASP A 250 -40.14 4.49 -14.33
N GLU A 251 -38.84 4.79 -14.37
CA GLU A 251 -37.77 3.84 -14.76
C GLU A 251 -37.09 3.18 -13.55
N TYR A 252 -37.63 3.38 -12.33
CA TYR A 252 -37.10 2.84 -11.08
C TYR A 252 -35.61 3.15 -10.84
N ALA A 253 -35.10 4.26 -11.35
CA ALA A 253 -33.67 4.56 -11.30
C ALA A 253 -33.17 4.62 -9.83
N TRP A 254 -33.99 5.01 -8.86
CA TRP A 254 -33.61 5.03 -7.43
C TRP A 254 -33.05 3.70 -6.88
N ILE A 255 -33.33 2.55 -7.51
CA ILE A 255 -32.80 1.24 -7.11
C ILE A 255 -31.25 1.22 -7.10
N TRP A 256 -30.59 2.02 -7.96
CA TRP A 256 -29.12 2.05 -8.00
C TRP A 256 -28.49 2.52 -6.67
N LEU A 257 -29.21 3.31 -5.86
CA LEU A 257 -28.74 3.73 -4.53
C LEU A 257 -28.64 2.55 -3.56
N LEU A 258 -29.54 1.57 -3.65
CA LEU A 258 -29.47 0.35 -2.85
C LEU A 258 -28.23 -0.48 -3.24
N TRP A 259 -27.92 -0.55 -4.53
CA TRP A 259 -26.72 -1.21 -5.02
C TRP A 259 -25.45 -0.48 -4.57
N LEU A 260 -25.46 0.86 -4.52
CA LEU A 260 -24.35 1.65 -3.99
C LEU A 260 -24.08 1.35 -2.51
N VAL A 261 -25.11 1.38 -1.67
CA VAL A 261 -24.97 1.07 -0.23
C VAL A 261 -24.44 -0.35 -0.03
N SER A 262 -24.96 -1.30 -0.81
CA SER A 262 -24.46 -2.67 -0.78
C SER A 262 -23.00 -2.77 -1.21
N GLN A 263 -22.57 -2.01 -2.22
CA GLN A 263 -21.20 -2.02 -2.71
C GLN A 263 -20.23 -1.48 -1.65
N ILE A 264 -20.59 -0.38 -0.98
CA ILE A 264 -19.80 0.20 0.12
C ILE A 264 -19.63 -0.83 1.25
N TRP A 265 -20.68 -1.60 1.54
CA TRP A 265 -20.63 -2.64 2.57
C TRP A 265 -19.70 -3.82 2.18
N ILE A 266 -19.84 -4.35 0.96
CA ILE A 266 -18.99 -5.45 0.47
C ILE A 266 -17.52 -5.03 0.41
N THR A 267 -17.27 -3.80 -0.01
CA THR A 267 -15.93 -3.23 -0.14
C THR A 267 -15.43 -2.54 1.14
N GLN A 268 -16.08 -2.72 2.30
CA GLN A 268 -15.71 -2.06 3.56
C GLN A 268 -14.21 -2.17 3.91
N HIS A 269 -13.56 -3.26 3.52
CA HIS A 269 -12.13 -3.48 3.76
C HIS A 269 -11.21 -2.42 3.12
N ILE A 270 -11.62 -1.77 2.01
CA ILE A 270 -10.83 -0.71 1.37
C ILE A 270 -10.79 0.59 2.19
N TRP A 271 -11.76 0.77 3.09
CA TRP A 271 -11.88 1.95 3.94
C TRP A 271 -10.97 1.88 5.17
N THR A 272 -10.46 0.70 5.53
CA THR A 272 -9.59 0.52 6.71
C THR A 272 -8.14 0.30 6.31
N ASN A 273 -7.21 1.04 6.91
CA ASN A 273 -5.79 0.88 6.60
C ASN A 273 -5.14 -0.01 7.66
N ARG A 274 -4.64 -1.16 7.23
CA ARG A 274 -3.97 -2.15 8.11
C ARG A 274 -2.61 -2.59 7.58
N ASN A 275 -2.11 -1.91 6.55
CA ASN A 275 -0.85 -2.26 5.91
C ASN A 275 0.31 -1.41 6.46
N PHE A 276 1.53 -1.70 6.05
CA PHE A 276 2.70 -0.88 6.35
C PHE A 276 2.94 0.16 5.26
N VAL A 277 3.58 1.27 5.63
CA VAL A 277 3.91 2.36 4.71
C VAL A 277 4.80 1.79 3.61
N LEU A 278 4.51 2.18 2.36
CA LEU A 278 5.22 1.72 1.16
C LEU A 278 5.16 0.20 0.89
N SER A 279 4.17 -0.53 1.42
CA SER A 279 3.96 -1.96 1.13
C SER A 279 4.06 -2.29 -0.38
N SER A 280 4.55 -3.50 -0.68
CA SER A 280 4.73 -3.93 -2.06
C SER A 280 3.38 -4.08 -2.78
N THR A 281 3.34 -4.00 -4.12
CA THR A 281 2.07 -4.17 -4.85
C THR A 281 1.42 -5.52 -4.56
N GLU A 282 2.24 -6.55 -4.40
CA GLU A 282 1.84 -7.92 -4.09
C GLU A 282 1.27 -8.05 -2.68
N GLU A 283 1.67 -7.19 -1.73
CA GLU A 283 1.03 -7.10 -0.41
C GLU A 283 -0.27 -6.31 -0.43
N LEU A 284 -0.42 -5.36 -1.34
CA LEU A 284 -1.61 -4.51 -1.43
C LEU A 284 -2.74 -5.17 -2.23
N PHE A 285 -2.41 -5.84 -3.34
CA PHE A 285 -3.37 -6.41 -4.29
C PHE A 285 -3.15 -7.91 -4.46
N ILE A 286 -4.21 -8.65 -4.78
CA ILE A 286 -4.08 -10.09 -5.06
C ILE A 286 -3.46 -10.28 -6.43
N LYS A 287 -4.02 -9.61 -7.42
CA LYS A 287 -3.52 -9.62 -8.79
C LYS A 287 -2.61 -8.41 -9.01
N PRO A 288 -1.49 -8.60 -9.71
CA PRO A 288 -0.55 -7.52 -9.99
C PRO A 288 -1.13 -6.48 -10.96
N MET A 289 -2.02 -6.92 -11.86
CA MET A 289 -2.64 -6.10 -12.91
C MET A 289 -4.10 -5.81 -12.61
N TYR A 290 -4.66 -4.82 -13.31
CA TYR A 290 -6.05 -4.42 -13.25
C TYR A 290 -6.84 -4.95 -14.46
N ASP A 291 -8.16 -4.87 -14.38
CA ASP A 291 -9.06 -5.09 -15.51
C ASP A 291 -9.55 -3.72 -16.00
N ALA A 292 -9.40 -3.43 -17.29
CA ALA A 292 -9.73 -2.14 -17.87
C ALA A 292 -11.24 -1.94 -18.04
N PHE A 293 -12.02 -3.00 -18.27
CA PHE A 293 -13.45 -2.87 -18.58
C PHE A 293 -14.29 -2.41 -17.38
N PHE A 294 -13.88 -2.80 -16.17
CA PHE A 294 -14.54 -2.43 -14.91
C PHE A 294 -13.48 -2.00 -13.90
N ILE A 295 -12.78 -0.90 -14.17
CA ILE A 295 -11.61 -0.48 -13.38
C ILE A 295 -11.95 -0.23 -11.91
N ASP A 296 -13.08 0.42 -11.64
CA ASP A 296 -13.57 0.74 -10.29
C ASP A 296 -13.83 -0.54 -9.49
N GLN A 297 -14.57 -1.49 -10.07
CA GLN A 297 -14.88 -2.78 -9.46
C GLN A 297 -13.63 -3.65 -9.32
N SER A 298 -12.82 -3.70 -10.37
CA SER A 298 -11.60 -4.50 -10.42
C SER A 298 -10.63 -4.08 -9.32
N VAL A 299 -10.38 -2.79 -9.19
CA VAL A 299 -9.43 -2.26 -8.20
C VAL A 299 -9.97 -2.37 -6.78
N ALA A 300 -11.28 -2.16 -6.56
CA ALA A 300 -11.93 -2.36 -5.27
C ALA A 300 -11.89 -3.82 -4.80
N LEU A 301 -12.25 -4.77 -5.66
CA LEU A 301 -12.34 -6.19 -5.33
C LEU A 301 -10.97 -6.89 -5.34
N ASN A 302 -9.98 -6.35 -6.05
CA ASN A 302 -8.61 -6.86 -6.09
C ASN A 302 -7.77 -6.40 -4.88
N ARG A 303 -8.22 -5.39 -4.13
CA ARG A 303 -7.55 -4.92 -2.91
C ARG A 303 -7.58 -6.02 -1.85
N ARG A 304 -6.43 -6.43 -1.33
CA ARG A 304 -6.36 -7.50 -0.33
C ARG A 304 -7.12 -7.15 0.95
N ASN A 305 -8.02 -8.04 1.35
CA ASN A 305 -8.76 -7.99 2.60
C ASN A 305 -7.92 -8.57 3.75
N ILE A 306 -6.93 -7.80 4.20
CA ILE A 306 -6.00 -8.18 5.28
C ILE A 306 -6.65 -7.91 6.63
N LYS A 307 -6.78 -8.95 7.47
CA LYS A 307 -7.51 -8.90 8.75
C LYS A 307 -6.62 -8.70 9.96
N GLU A 308 -5.41 -9.22 9.90
CA GLU A 308 -4.36 -9.00 10.88
C GLU A 308 -3.17 -8.43 10.09
N ALA A 309 -2.53 -7.38 10.58
CA ALA A 309 -1.14 -7.12 10.19
C ALA A 309 -0.41 -8.47 10.32
N PRO A 310 0.50 -8.84 9.40
CA PRO A 310 1.16 -10.14 9.44
C PRO A 310 1.68 -10.35 10.86
N LYS A 311 1.02 -11.26 11.60
CA LYS A 311 1.44 -11.63 12.94
C LYS A 311 2.82 -12.22 12.76
N GLY A 312 3.84 -11.47 13.16
CA GLY A 312 5.14 -12.04 13.44
C GLY A 312 4.93 -13.06 14.55
N GLY A 313 4.87 -14.34 14.18
CA GLY A 313 4.91 -15.48 15.08
C GLY A 313 3.61 -15.78 15.83
N GLN A 314 3.21 -17.04 15.74
CA GLN A 314 2.41 -17.72 16.76
C GLN A 314 3.17 -17.75 18.09
N ASP A 315 2.47 -18.08 19.18
CA ASP A 315 3.02 -18.31 20.52
C ASP A 315 4.33 -19.13 20.46
N ILE A 316 5.47 -18.46 20.59
CA ILE A 316 6.80 -19.05 20.64
C ILE A 316 7.33 -18.82 22.06
N GLU A 317 7.87 -19.88 22.64
CA GLU A 317 8.49 -19.97 23.97
C GLU A 317 9.31 -18.71 24.31
N LEU A 318 9.09 -18.17 25.52
CA LEU A 318 9.63 -16.90 26.02
C LEU A 318 11.16 -16.77 25.90
N ASP A 319 11.91 -17.88 25.87
CA ASP A 319 13.37 -17.87 25.79
C ASP A 319 13.89 -17.64 24.35
N LYS A 320 13.13 -18.04 23.31
CA LYS A 320 13.47 -17.72 21.90
C LYS A 320 13.10 -16.29 21.49
N TYR A 321 12.32 -15.61 22.32
CA TYR A 321 11.80 -14.28 22.01
C TYR A 321 12.88 -13.19 22.12
N ASP A 322 13.86 -13.34 23.03
CA ASP A 322 14.87 -12.30 23.26
C ASP A 322 15.80 -12.11 22.04
N ASP A 323 16.21 -13.19 21.38
CA ASP A 323 17.10 -13.09 20.20
C ASP A 323 16.40 -12.53 18.94
N SER A 324 15.07 -12.59 18.91
CA SER A 324 14.25 -11.98 17.86
C SER A 324 14.09 -10.46 18.01
N ILE A 325 14.45 -9.91 19.18
CA ILE A 325 14.32 -8.47 19.44
C ILE A 325 15.33 -7.70 18.61
N THR A 326 14.85 -6.64 17.98
CA THR A 326 15.68 -5.70 17.23
C THR A 326 16.59 -4.93 18.16
N ARG A 327 17.90 -5.01 17.92
CA ARG A 327 18.95 -4.32 18.68
C ARG A 327 19.60 -3.27 17.81
N ILE A 328 19.76 -2.08 18.35
CA ILE A 328 20.37 -0.95 17.66
C ILE A 328 21.53 -0.45 18.51
N TYR A 329 22.74 -0.62 17.99
CA TYR A 329 23.94 -0.02 18.55
C TYR A 329 24.19 1.31 17.83
N ALA A 330 23.93 2.41 18.52
CA ALA A 330 24.19 3.75 18.02
C ALA A 330 25.64 4.13 18.31
N SER A 331 26.48 4.12 17.28
CA SER A 331 27.92 4.36 17.39
C SER A 331 28.27 5.73 16.83
N ALA A 332 28.57 6.68 17.70
CA ALA A 332 29.05 8.00 17.34
C ALA A 332 30.57 8.09 17.51
N THR A 333 31.23 8.86 16.65
CA THR A 333 32.65 9.21 16.82
C THR A 333 32.77 10.67 17.22
N MET A 334 33.55 10.95 18.26
CA MET A 334 33.82 12.30 18.75
C MET A 334 35.33 12.54 18.84
N TRP A 335 35.77 13.78 18.66
CA TRP A 335 37.11 14.28 18.91
C TRP A 335 37.12 15.73 19.42
N HIS A 336 36.74 16.69 18.57
CA HIS A 336 36.82 18.14 18.81
C HIS A 336 35.45 18.81 18.66
N GLU A 337 34.38 18.09 18.97
CA GLU A 337 33.03 18.64 18.93
C GLU A 337 32.90 19.74 19.97
N THR A 338 32.21 20.79 19.58
CA THR A 338 31.83 21.89 20.44
C THR A 338 30.79 21.43 21.45
N ARG A 339 30.65 22.18 22.56
CA ARG A 339 29.61 21.90 23.56
C ARG A 339 28.19 21.90 22.97
N SER A 340 27.91 22.76 22.00
CA SER A 340 26.62 22.78 21.28
C SER A 340 26.39 21.52 20.45
N GLU A 341 27.39 21.06 19.69
CA GLU A 341 27.28 19.83 18.90
C GLU A 341 27.06 18.61 19.80
N MET A 342 27.82 18.52 20.91
CA MET A 342 27.61 17.49 21.92
C MET A 342 26.21 17.55 22.54
N MET A 343 25.67 18.74 22.75
CA MET A 343 24.31 18.93 23.27
C MET A 343 23.26 18.35 22.30
N ASP A 344 23.30 18.73 21.02
CA ASP A 344 22.34 18.28 20.01
C ASP A 344 22.35 16.75 19.86
N PHE A 345 23.54 16.16 19.86
CA PHE A 345 23.70 14.71 19.86
C PHE A 345 23.11 14.05 21.12
N LEU A 346 23.44 14.57 22.30
CA LEU A 346 22.95 14.01 23.57
C LEU A 346 21.44 14.15 23.73
N ILE A 347 20.85 15.26 23.26
CA ILE A 347 19.40 15.44 23.18
C ILE A 347 18.77 14.33 22.34
N SER A 348 19.36 13.99 21.19
CA SER A 348 18.88 12.91 20.33
C SER A 348 18.95 11.55 21.03
N VAL A 349 20.06 11.26 21.72
CA VAL A 349 20.22 10.03 22.51
C VAL A 349 19.16 9.92 23.62
N LEU A 350 18.87 11.02 24.32
CA LEU A 350 17.87 11.05 25.40
C LEU A 350 16.43 10.94 24.87
N ARG A 351 16.12 11.48 23.69
CA ARG A 351 14.83 11.24 23.01
C ARG A 351 14.63 9.75 22.70
N MET A 352 15.69 9.05 22.29
CA MET A 352 15.66 7.60 22.08
C MET A 352 15.45 6.83 23.39
N ASP A 353 16.09 7.26 24.48
CA ASP A 353 15.90 6.68 25.82
C ASP A 353 14.43 6.81 26.28
N GLU A 354 13.81 7.96 26.05
CA GLU A 354 12.39 8.19 26.35
C GLU A 354 11.45 7.30 25.51
N ASP A 355 11.64 7.22 24.19
CA ASP A 355 10.82 6.37 23.30
C ASP A 355 10.94 4.89 23.66
N GLN A 356 12.15 4.39 23.90
CA GLN A 356 12.32 3.00 24.36
C GLN A 356 11.67 2.77 25.73
N ALA A 357 11.80 3.71 26.67
CA ALA A 357 11.18 3.58 27.99
C ALA A 357 9.66 3.46 27.88
N ALA A 358 9.02 4.31 27.07
CA ALA A 358 7.59 4.26 26.80
C ALA A 358 7.18 2.90 26.21
N ARG A 359 7.88 2.44 25.16
CA ARG A 359 7.60 1.14 24.51
C ARG A 359 7.80 -0.05 25.45
N ARG A 360 8.82 -0.01 26.29
CA ARG A 360 9.07 -1.06 27.28
C ARG A 360 7.96 -1.11 28.32
N ILE A 361 7.44 0.03 28.76
CA ILE A 361 6.29 0.08 29.68
C ILE A 361 5.07 -0.58 29.05
N VAL A 362 4.75 -0.23 27.80
CA VAL A 362 3.63 -0.83 27.07
C VAL A 362 3.80 -2.35 26.92
N LYS A 363 5.00 -2.81 26.55
CA LYS A 363 5.31 -4.23 26.41
C LYS A 363 5.20 -5.00 27.73
N GLN A 364 5.81 -4.49 28.80
CA GLN A 364 5.90 -5.20 30.08
C GLN A 364 4.63 -5.11 30.92
N TYR A 365 4.04 -3.91 31.02
CA TYR A 365 2.90 -3.66 31.91
C TYR A 365 1.55 -3.82 31.23
N LEU A 366 1.41 -3.39 29.97
CA LEU A 366 0.13 -3.47 29.25
C LEU A 366 -0.04 -4.77 28.47
N GLN A 367 1.02 -5.59 28.36
CA GLN A 367 1.07 -6.83 27.56
C GLN A 367 0.50 -6.66 26.15
N TYR A 368 0.59 -5.44 25.62
CA TYR A 368 0.11 -5.11 24.30
C TYR A 368 1.25 -5.35 23.30
N PRO A 369 1.01 -6.04 22.17
CA PRO A 369 2.04 -6.27 21.17
C PRO A 369 2.45 -4.92 20.55
N VAL A 370 3.58 -4.38 20.98
CA VAL A 370 4.18 -3.19 20.36
C VAL A 370 4.88 -3.65 19.09
N GLU A 371 4.21 -3.47 17.95
CA GLU A 371 4.86 -3.58 16.64
C GLU A 371 6.04 -2.60 16.62
N SER A 372 7.27 -3.11 16.49
CA SER A 372 8.53 -2.33 16.52
C SER A 372 9.08 -1.97 17.92
N TYR A 373 9.03 -2.89 18.88
CA TYR A 373 9.94 -2.81 20.03
C TYR A 373 11.40 -2.98 19.58
N TYR A 374 12.31 -2.19 20.16
CA TYR A 374 13.75 -2.27 19.93
C TYR A 374 14.50 -2.03 21.24
N GLU A 375 15.75 -2.52 21.28
CA GLU A 375 16.72 -2.22 22.32
C GLU A 375 17.79 -1.29 21.76
N TRP A 376 18.04 -0.20 22.47
CA TRP A 376 18.96 0.86 22.15
C TRP A 376 20.13 0.87 23.13
N GLU A 377 21.34 0.90 22.58
CA GLU A 377 22.57 1.11 23.33
C GLU A 377 23.44 2.12 22.58
N THR A 378 23.86 3.18 23.27
CA THR A 378 24.68 4.24 22.68
C THR A 378 26.14 4.05 23.02
N HIS A 379 26.99 4.11 22.00
CA HIS A 379 28.43 4.04 22.09
C HIS A 379 29.05 5.31 21.50
N ILE A 380 29.81 6.04 22.32
CA ILE A 380 30.55 7.23 21.91
C ILE A 380 32.03 6.87 21.87
N PHE A 381 32.65 6.90 20.70
CA PHE A 381 34.07 6.62 20.54
C PHE A 381 34.85 7.93 20.51
N PHE A 382 35.40 8.30 21.67
CA PHE A 382 36.15 9.53 21.87
C PHE A 382 37.60 9.33 21.46
N ASP A 383 38.01 10.00 20.39
CA ASP A 383 39.36 9.95 19.87
C ASP A 383 40.29 10.91 20.63
N ASP A 384 41.53 10.49 20.87
CA ASP A 384 42.54 11.28 21.60
C ASP A 384 42.03 11.84 22.96
N ALA A 385 41.46 10.95 23.78
CA ALA A 385 40.81 11.31 25.04
C ALA A 385 41.79 11.69 26.17
N PHE A 386 43.10 11.56 25.94
CA PHE A 386 44.14 11.66 26.97
C PHE A 386 45.26 12.60 26.52
N VAL A 387 45.63 13.54 27.39
CA VAL A 387 46.70 14.53 27.19
C VAL A 387 47.89 14.18 28.08
N ARG A 388 49.06 14.01 27.45
CA ARG A 388 50.33 13.73 28.15
C ARG A 388 51.18 14.99 28.22
N LYS A 389 51.79 15.26 29.38
CA LYS A 389 52.74 16.37 29.53
C LYS A 389 54.12 16.03 28.95
N SER A 390 54.46 14.74 28.92
CA SER A 390 55.72 14.23 28.34
C SER A 390 55.49 12.87 27.68
N SER A 391 56.38 12.46 26.76
CA SER A 391 56.23 11.18 26.05
C SER A 391 56.25 9.94 26.95
N ASN A 392 56.83 10.04 28.15
CA ASN A 392 56.92 8.95 29.14
C ASN A 392 55.93 9.11 30.31
N ASP A 393 54.88 9.91 30.12
CA ASP A 393 53.85 10.12 31.11
C ASP A 393 52.93 8.89 31.23
N ASN A 394 53.06 8.18 32.35
CA ASN A 394 52.29 6.97 32.67
C ASN A 394 50.89 7.30 33.21
N ASP A 395 50.62 8.54 33.59
CA ASP A 395 49.33 8.98 34.16
C ASP A 395 48.79 10.19 33.40
N PRO A 396 48.27 9.98 32.17
CA PRO A 396 47.80 11.07 31.33
C PRO A 396 46.53 11.72 31.90
N ASN A 397 46.44 13.04 31.78
CA ASN A 397 45.24 13.78 32.12
C ASN A 397 44.16 13.58 31.05
N LEU A 398 42.89 13.71 31.43
CA LEU A 398 41.78 13.73 30.48
C LEU A 398 41.82 14.99 29.61
N ASN A 399 41.44 14.82 28.35
CA ASN A 399 41.24 15.91 27.41
C ASN A 399 40.05 16.80 27.84
N PRO A 400 40.16 18.15 27.77
CA PRO A 400 39.05 19.07 28.05
C PRO A 400 37.71 18.70 27.40
N TYR A 401 37.70 18.23 26.15
CA TYR A 401 36.43 17.85 25.48
C TYR A 401 35.71 16.67 26.16
N VAL A 402 36.47 15.79 26.84
CA VAL A 402 35.86 14.70 27.63
C VAL A 402 35.21 15.25 28.91
N MET A 403 35.77 16.32 29.46
CA MET A 403 35.16 17.04 30.60
C MET A 403 33.90 17.78 30.15
N ASP A 404 33.94 18.43 28.99
CA ASP A 404 32.75 19.07 28.42
C ASP A 404 31.62 18.05 28.19
N LEU A 405 31.94 16.84 27.71
CA LEU A 405 30.96 15.75 27.59
C LEU A 405 30.35 15.40 28.95
N LEU A 406 31.16 15.26 30.00
CA LEU A 406 30.71 14.93 31.36
C LEU A 406 29.73 15.97 31.91
N ASP A 407 29.99 17.25 31.67
CA ASP A 407 29.16 18.36 32.14
C ASP A 407 27.88 18.53 31.30
N THR A 408 27.91 18.19 30.01
CA THR A 408 26.79 18.36 29.08
C THR A 408 25.70 17.28 29.25
N VAL A 409 26.06 16.05 29.64
CA VAL A 409 25.09 14.94 29.86
C VAL A 409 23.92 15.31 30.80
N PRO A 410 24.15 15.83 32.03
CA PRO A 410 23.03 16.20 32.92
C PRO A 410 22.24 17.42 32.42
N GLU A 411 22.87 18.31 31.66
CA GLU A 411 22.22 19.47 31.05
C GLU A 411 21.25 19.05 29.95
N ALA A 412 21.70 18.20 29.02
CA ALA A 412 20.89 17.61 27.95
C ALA A 412 19.67 16.86 28.53
N ALA A 413 19.86 16.10 29.61
CA ALA A 413 18.79 15.38 30.28
C ALA A 413 17.73 16.32 30.84
N SER A 414 18.15 17.45 31.42
CA SER A 414 17.23 18.45 31.94
C SER A 414 16.48 19.18 30.83
N GLU A 415 17.12 19.35 29.67
CA GLU A 415 16.52 19.96 28.49
C GLU A 415 15.44 19.09 27.84
N VAL A 416 15.69 17.77 27.69
CA VAL A 416 14.71 16.84 27.10
C VAL A 416 13.50 16.66 28.01
N HIS A 417 13.73 16.39 29.31
CA HIS A 417 12.64 16.15 30.27
C HIS A 417 11.96 17.43 30.78
N LYS A 418 12.40 18.61 30.34
CA LYS A 418 11.87 19.93 30.74
C LYS A 418 11.80 20.14 32.27
N THR A 419 12.65 19.44 33.02
CA THR A 419 12.71 19.43 34.49
C THR A 419 14.14 19.12 34.89
N LYS A 420 14.58 19.59 36.07
CA LYS A 420 15.94 19.29 36.57
C LYS A 420 16.08 17.80 36.87
N VAL A 421 16.78 17.08 35.99
CA VAL A 421 17.05 15.64 36.13
C VAL A 421 18.46 15.43 36.66
N ARG A 422 18.60 14.57 37.67
CA ARG A 422 19.91 14.19 38.21
C ARG A 422 20.32 12.82 37.68
N ILE A 423 21.26 12.80 36.74
CA ILE A 423 21.91 11.57 36.28
C ILE A 423 23.02 11.17 37.26
N LYS A 424 23.15 9.88 37.53
CA LYS A 424 24.24 9.35 38.37
C LYS A 424 25.57 9.49 37.62
N PRO A 425 26.69 9.80 38.30
CA PRO A 425 28.02 9.78 37.69
C PRO A 425 28.30 8.44 37.00
N PRO A 426 29.09 8.43 35.91
CA PRO A 426 29.39 7.21 35.18
C PRO A 426 30.24 6.25 36.01
N GLU A 427 30.06 4.95 35.75
CA GLU A 427 31.00 3.93 36.19
C GLU A 427 32.24 3.96 35.30
N ILE A 428 33.42 3.97 35.90
CA ILE A 428 34.70 4.11 35.21
C ILE A 428 35.40 2.75 35.18
N PHE A 429 35.77 2.30 33.98
CA PHE A 429 36.48 1.05 33.77
C PHE A 429 37.79 1.28 33.00
N PRO A 430 38.93 0.74 33.47
CA PRO A 430 40.15 0.69 32.66
C PRO A 430 39.96 -0.31 31.51
N THR A 431 40.46 0.02 30.33
CA THR A 431 40.37 -0.86 29.14
C THR A 431 41.71 -0.97 28.42
N PRO A 432 41.95 -2.02 27.62
CA PRO A 432 43.19 -2.18 26.87
C PRO A 432 43.51 -1.01 25.94
N TYR A 433 42.50 -0.29 25.47
CA TYR A 433 42.64 0.86 24.56
C TYR A 433 42.62 2.22 25.26
N GLY A 434 42.48 2.28 26.59
CA GLY A 434 42.37 3.53 27.34
C GLY A 434 41.44 3.37 28.54
N GLY A 435 40.23 3.93 28.44
CA GLY A 435 39.20 3.83 29.47
C GLY A 435 37.79 3.75 28.90
N ARG A 436 36.83 3.48 29.77
CA ARG A 436 35.41 3.44 29.42
C ARG A 436 34.57 4.06 30.54
N LEU A 437 33.66 4.95 30.16
CA LEU A 437 32.65 5.55 31.04
C LEU A 437 31.29 4.95 30.69
N VAL A 438 30.55 4.49 31.70
CA VAL A 438 29.24 3.86 31.50
C VAL A 438 28.18 4.61 32.31
N TRP A 439 27.19 5.16 31.61
CA TRP A 439 25.99 5.76 32.21
C TRP A 439 24.79 4.85 32.02
N THR A 440 23.92 4.84 33.02
CA THR A 440 22.54 4.35 32.89
C THR A 440 21.62 5.57 32.85
N LEU A 441 20.96 5.77 31.71
CA LEU A 441 20.06 6.90 31.48
C LEU A 441 18.71 6.71 32.22
N PRO A 442 17.87 7.76 32.37
CA PRO A 442 16.60 7.68 33.11
C PRO A 442 15.64 6.59 32.62
N GLY A 443 15.56 6.39 31.30
CA GLY A 443 14.83 5.32 30.61
C GLY A 443 15.52 3.95 30.68
N LYS A 444 16.58 3.81 31.48
CA LYS A 444 17.39 2.61 31.69
C LYS A 444 18.10 2.08 30.44
N THR A 445 18.25 2.88 29.38
CA THR A 445 19.21 2.55 28.32
C THR A 445 20.63 2.80 28.80
N LYS A 446 21.59 2.15 28.16
CA LYS A 446 23.02 2.34 28.45
C LYS A 446 23.64 3.30 27.45
N MET A 447 24.41 4.24 27.96
CA MET A 447 25.30 5.10 27.18
C MET A 447 26.73 4.85 27.61
N ILE A 448 27.62 4.59 26.66
CA ILE A 448 28.98 4.14 26.91
C ILE A 448 29.94 5.03 26.13
N ALA A 449 30.80 5.78 26.82
CA ALA A 449 31.90 6.48 26.16
C ALA A 449 33.18 5.65 26.25
N HIS A 450 33.71 5.29 25.08
CA HIS A 450 34.99 4.63 24.89
C HIS A 450 36.08 5.69 24.72
N LEU A 451 36.91 5.86 25.75
CA LEU A 451 38.00 6.83 25.78
C LEU A 451 39.26 6.19 25.18
N LYS A 452 39.64 6.62 23.98
CA LYS A 452 40.80 6.08 23.27
C LYS A 452 42.08 6.79 23.67
N ASP A 453 43.07 6.01 24.06
CA ASP A 453 44.43 6.47 24.28
C ASP A 453 45.27 6.28 23.01
N LYS A 454 45.71 7.39 22.42
CA LYS A 454 46.54 7.43 21.20
C LYS A 454 47.86 6.68 21.33
N ALA A 455 48.37 6.48 22.56
CA ALA A 455 49.56 5.66 22.79
C ALA A 455 49.28 4.15 22.69
N LYS A 456 48.02 3.72 22.88
CA LYS A 456 47.61 2.30 22.92
C LYS A 456 46.90 1.86 21.65
N ILE A 457 46.09 2.74 21.06
CA ILE A 457 45.28 2.43 19.88
C ILE A 457 45.41 3.51 18.81
N ARG A 458 45.22 3.12 17.54
CA ARG A 458 45.26 4.05 16.41
C ARG A 458 44.18 5.12 16.55
N ALA A 459 44.62 6.37 16.47
CA ALA A 459 43.75 7.55 16.46
C ALA A 459 43.16 7.80 15.05
N LYS A 460 42.20 8.73 14.97
CA LYS A 460 41.35 9.17 13.85
C LYS A 460 40.00 8.46 13.76
N LYS A 461 39.02 9.19 13.24
CA LYS A 461 37.62 8.79 13.01
C LYS A 461 37.47 7.42 12.32
N ARG A 462 38.21 7.16 11.24
CA ARG A 462 38.17 5.86 10.54
C ARG A 462 38.61 4.69 11.42
N TRP A 463 39.58 4.89 12.31
CA TRP A 463 40.02 3.85 13.24
C TRP A 463 39.02 3.63 14.37
N SER A 464 38.31 4.69 14.80
CA SER A 464 37.17 4.55 15.71
C SER A 464 36.03 3.74 15.07
N GLN A 465 35.78 3.94 13.77
CA GLN A 465 34.78 3.16 13.03
C GLN A 465 35.13 1.68 12.94
N VAL A 466 36.38 1.37 12.62
CA VAL A 466 36.88 -0.01 12.63
C VAL A 466 36.77 -0.61 14.03
N MET A 467 37.14 0.15 15.06
CA MET A 467 37.10 -0.32 16.45
C MET A 467 35.70 -0.76 16.88
N TYR A 468 34.65 0.02 16.59
CA TYR A 468 33.30 -0.38 17.02
C TYR A 468 32.78 -1.59 16.25
N MET A 469 33.15 -1.77 14.97
CA MET A 469 32.77 -2.96 14.21
C MET A 469 33.38 -4.22 14.85
N TYR A 470 34.67 -4.19 15.18
CA TYR A 470 35.33 -5.32 15.86
C TYR A 470 34.80 -5.53 17.28
N TYR A 471 34.56 -4.46 18.03
CA TYR A 471 34.07 -4.56 19.40
C TYR A 471 32.63 -5.08 19.48
N LEU A 472 31.72 -4.56 18.65
CA LEU A 472 30.30 -4.90 18.70
C LEU A 472 29.98 -6.20 17.99
N LEU A 473 30.51 -6.41 16.78
CA LEU A 473 30.20 -7.61 15.97
C LEU A 473 31.16 -8.75 16.26
N GLY A 474 32.46 -8.47 16.36
CA GLY A 474 33.46 -9.49 16.67
C GLY A 474 33.35 -9.93 18.13
N HIS A 475 33.75 -9.06 19.04
CA HIS A 475 33.91 -9.43 20.44
C HIS A 475 32.59 -9.67 21.19
N ARG A 476 31.61 -8.75 21.07
CA ARG A 476 30.35 -8.87 21.83
C ARG A 476 29.34 -9.87 21.27
N LEU A 477 29.39 -10.14 19.96
CA LEU A 477 28.40 -10.98 19.29
C LEU A 477 28.98 -12.33 18.84
N MET A 478 30.14 -12.34 18.15
CA MET A 478 30.71 -13.58 17.60
C MET A 478 31.57 -14.38 18.59
N GLU A 479 32.38 -13.70 19.41
CA GLU A 479 33.30 -14.33 20.37
C GLU A 479 32.67 -14.53 21.76
N ASN A 480 31.36 -14.32 21.89
CA ASN A 480 30.71 -14.45 23.18
C ASN A 480 30.33 -15.91 23.45
N ASP A 481 31.04 -16.51 24.41
CA ASP A 481 30.85 -17.90 24.84
C ASP A 481 29.47 -18.18 25.47
N ASP A 482 28.71 -17.13 25.82
CA ASP A 482 27.37 -17.24 26.37
C ASP A 482 26.32 -17.63 25.32
N PHE A 483 26.61 -17.53 24.02
CA PHE A 483 25.66 -17.79 22.94
C PHE A 483 26.01 -19.03 22.12
N SER A 484 25.01 -19.83 21.83
CA SER A 484 25.11 -20.91 20.85
C SER A 484 25.23 -20.35 19.42
N PRO A 485 25.77 -21.13 18.46
CA PRO A 485 25.89 -20.71 17.06
C PRO A 485 24.56 -20.32 16.40
N GLU A 486 23.44 -20.91 16.84
CA GLU A 486 22.10 -20.60 16.32
C GLU A 486 21.62 -19.24 16.85
N GLU A 487 21.83 -18.95 18.13
CA GLU A 487 21.48 -17.67 18.77
C GLU A 487 22.32 -16.52 18.18
N VAL A 488 23.64 -16.74 17.98
CA VAL A 488 24.51 -15.75 17.30
C VAL A 488 23.96 -15.42 15.92
N LYS A 489 23.54 -16.43 15.14
CA LYS A 489 22.99 -16.24 13.81
C LYS A 489 21.69 -15.46 13.83
N GLU A 490 20.75 -15.81 14.72
CA GLU A 490 19.47 -15.10 14.80
C GLU A 490 19.66 -13.66 15.30
N ARG A 491 20.45 -13.48 16.35
CA ARG A 491 20.76 -12.17 16.90
C ARG A 491 21.50 -11.28 15.91
N SER A 492 22.39 -11.85 15.08
CA SER A 492 23.07 -11.12 14.00
C SER A 492 22.10 -10.55 12.96
N ARG A 493 20.99 -11.25 12.67
CA ARG A 493 19.98 -10.79 11.70
C ARG A 493 19.13 -9.64 12.25
N ASN A 494 18.97 -9.60 13.57
CA ASN A 494 18.16 -8.62 14.28
C ASN A 494 18.99 -7.50 14.94
N THR A 495 20.31 -7.47 14.71
CA THR A 495 21.22 -6.44 15.24
C THR A 495 21.61 -5.46 14.13
N TYR A 496 21.39 -4.17 14.38
CA TYR A 496 21.75 -3.08 13.48
C TYR A 496 22.76 -2.15 14.14
N ILE A 497 23.69 -1.63 13.34
CA ILE A 497 24.61 -0.57 13.76
C ILE A 497 24.17 0.72 13.09
N MET A 498 23.88 1.72 13.92
CA MET A 498 23.64 3.07 13.46
C MET A 498 24.93 3.86 13.59
N ALA A 499 25.58 4.14 12.46
CA ALA A 499 26.77 4.98 12.42
C ALA A 499 26.36 6.45 12.45
N LEU A 500 26.78 7.16 13.50
CA LEU A 500 26.44 8.55 13.76
C LEU A 500 27.70 9.42 13.78
N ASP A 501 27.50 10.71 13.53
CA ASP A 501 28.50 11.75 13.75
C ASP A 501 28.17 12.51 15.04
N GLY A 502 29.15 13.23 15.60
CA GLY A 502 29.02 13.91 16.88
C GLY A 502 28.11 15.15 16.88
N ASP A 503 27.59 15.54 15.72
CA ASP A 503 26.81 16.75 15.44
C ASP A 503 25.41 16.45 14.86
N ILE A 504 24.92 15.21 14.97
CA ILE A 504 23.64 14.81 14.37
C ILE A 504 22.47 14.99 15.34
N ASP A 505 21.44 15.72 14.89
CA ASP A 505 20.11 15.76 15.49
C ASP A 505 19.14 14.78 14.79
N PHE A 506 18.46 13.93 15.55
CA PHE A 506 17.46 13.02 15.02
C PHE A 506 16.33 12.70 16.01
N GLN A 507 15.25 12.17 15.45
CA GLN A 507 14.02 11.80 16.16
C GLN A 507 13.79 10.28 16.11
N PRO A 508 13.11 9.68 17.11
CA PRO A 508 12.78 8.26 17.10
C PRO A 508 12.07 7.80 15.82
N ASP A 509 11.14 8.61 15.30
CA ASP A 509 10.39 8.28 14.08
C ASP A 509 11.30 8.05 12.84
N ALA A 510 12.38 8.82 12.72
CA ALA A 510 13.35 8.63 11.64
C ALA A 510 14.08 7.29 11.78
N VAL A 511 14.44 6.90 13.01
CA VAL A 511 15.08 5.60 13.31
C VAL A 511 14.13 4.45 12.97
N HIS A 512 12.85 4.57 13.33
CA HIS A 512 11.83 3.58 13.01
C HIS A 512 11.70 3.31 11.52
N LEU A 513 11.70 4.37 10.70
CA LEU A 513 11.64 4.25 9.25
C LEU A 513 12.87 3.52 8.68
N LEU A 514 14.07 3.82 9.19
CA LEU A 514 15.30 3.13 8.77
C LEU A 514 15.26 1.64 9.11
N VAL A 515 14.84 1.29 10.33
CA VAL A 515 14.70 -0.11 10.76
C VAL A 515 13.65 -0.84 9.93
N GLN A 516 12.53 -0.20 9.62
CA GLN A 516 11.50 -0.78 8.73
C GLN A 516 12.05 -1.06 7.33
N CYS A 517 12.83 -0.15 6.76
CA CYS A 517 13.50 -0.37 5.47
C CYS A 517 14.45 -1.58 5.52
N MET A 518 15.25 -1.70 6.57
CA MET A 518 16.18 -2.82 6.76
C MET A 518 15.45 -4.15 6.97
N LYS A 519 14.37 -4.18 7.76
CA LYS A 519 13.55 -5.38 7.99
C LYS A 519 12.82 -5.86 6.73
N ARG A 520 12.43 -4.94 5.86
CA ARG A 520 11.68 -5.27 4.65
C ARG A 520 12.51 -6.08 3.64
N ASN A 521 13.79 -5.75 3.50
CA ASN A 521 14.66 -6.42 2.55
C ASN A 521 15.87 -7.03 3.27
N PRO A 522 15.88 -8.35 3.52
CA PRO A 522 17.00 -9.04 4.16
C PRO A 522 18.33 -8.94 3.39
N SER A 523 18.32 -8.58 2.10
CA SER A 523 19.54 -8.37 1.31
C SER A 523 20.04 -6.92 1.35
N LEU A 524 19.31 -6.00 2.01
CA LEU A 524 19.72 -4.61 2.16
C LEU A 524 20.85 -4.49 3.18
N GLY A 525 22.04 -4.09 2.72
CA GLY A 525 23.22 -3.96 3.59
C GLY A 525 23.26 -2.66 4.40
N ALA A 526 22.65 -1.57 3.92
CA ALA A 526 22.62 -0.29 4.61
C ALA A 526 21.42 0.56 4.17
N ALA A 527 20.89 1.36 5.09
CA ALA A 527 19.93 2.42 4.85
C ALA A 527 20.47 3.72 5.44
N CYS A 528 20.23 4.85 4.76
CA CYS A 528 20.73 6.15 5.19
C CYS A 528 19.56 7.16 5.28
N GLY A 529 19.50 7.90 6.38
CA GLY A 529 18.61 9.04 6.51
C GLY A 529 19.19 10.24 5.76
N ARG A 530 18.33 11.05 5.13
CA ARG A 530 18.78 12.31 4.52
C ARG A 530 19.09 13.30 5.65
N ILE A 531 20.35 13.67 5.80
CA ILE A 531 20.79 14.69 6.75
C ILE A 531 20.60 16.04 6.07
N HIS A 532 19.90 16.95 6.75
CA HIS A 532 19.86 18.35 6.36
C HIS A 532 20.99 19.06 7.10
N PRO A 533 21.92 19.74 6.39
CA PRO A 533 22.92 20.54 7.07
C PRO A 533 22.22 21.62 7.90
N VAL A 534 22.65 21.75 9.15
CA VAL A 534 22.19 22.78 10.09
C VAL A 534 22.66 24.15 9.64
#